data_AF-A0A257T7E7-F1
#
_entry.id   AF-A0A257T7E7-F1
#
_cell.length_a   1.000
_cell.length_b   1.000
_cell.length_c   1.000
_cell.angle_alpha   90.00
_cell.angle_beta   90.00
_cell.angle_gamma   90.00
#
_symmetry.space_group_name_H-M   'P 1'
#
loop_
_entity.id
_entity.type
_entity.pdbx_description
1 polymer ?
#
loop_
_entity_poly.entity_id
_entity_poly.type
_entity_poly.pdbx_seq_one_letter_code
_entity_poly.pdbx_strand_id
1 'polypeptide(L)'
;GAYGENLVHEAWETHGTVKPIPGCALHHYSYANYGELLDKMRLYATLNAQQVHQRGKVLRGYMPMTHALAAFWRGYFWRLGFLDGVEGAAIAWTTALGAFMKYAIALELRDCDRQ
;
A
#
# COMPACT_ATOMS: atom_id res chain seq x y z
N GLY A 1 17.86 11.75 -17.26
CA GLY A 1 17.05 11.39 -16.09
C GLY A 1 17.13 9.90 -15.89
N ALA A 2 16.79 9.42 -14.71
CA ALA A 2 16.73 8.00 -14.36
C ALA A 2 15.57 7.76 -13.40
N TYR A 3 15.13 6.51 -13.27
CA TYR A 3 14.18 6.12 -12.23
C TYR A 3 14.93 5.87 -10.91
N GLY A 4 14.37 6.29 -9.79
CA GLY A 4 14.95 6.04 -8.46
C GLY A 4 14.86 4.55 -8.04
N GLU A 5 15.70 4.12 -7.10
CA GLU A 5 15.86 2.70 -6.70
C GLU A 5 14.72 2.12 -5.83
N ASN A 6 13.61 2.85 -5.64
CA ASN A 6 12.52 2.39 -4.80
C ASN A 6 11.68 1.31 -5.53
N LEU A 7 11.64 0.09 -5.00
CA LEU A 7 10.77 -1.01 -5.50
C LEU A 7 9.27 -0.65 -5.62
N VAL A 8 8.82 0.42 -4.95
CA VAL A 8 7.45 0.92 -5.00
C VAL A 8 7.50 2.44 -5.06
N HIS A 9 6.60 3.05 -5.85
CA HIS A 9 6.56 4.50 -6.13
C HIS A 9 7.84 5.02 -6.80
N GLU A 10 8.26 4.36 -7.89
CA GLU A 10 9.32 4.88 -8.76
C GLU A 10 8.93 6.26 -9.30
N ALA A 11 9.87 7.19 -9.26
CA ALA A 11 9.73 8.53 -9.82
C ALA A 11 10.86 8.79 -10.80
N TRP A 12 10.56 9.55 -11.86
CA TRP A 12 11.56 9.98 -12.83
C TRP A 12 12.33 11.18 -12.29
N GLU A 13 13.62 10.99 -12.02
CA GLU A 13 14.53 12.04 -11.57
C GLU A 13 15.15 12.73 -12.78
N THR A 14 15.03 14.05 -12.84
CA THR A 14 15.59 14.87 -13.92
C THR A 14 16.26 16.12 -13.39
N HIS A 15 17.34 16.53 -14.05
CA HIS A 15 18.05 17.79 -13.76
C HIS A 15 17.44 18.99 -14.50
N GLY A 16 16.47 18.78 -15.39
CA GLY A 16 15.77 19.84 -16.12
C GLY A 16 14.65 20.47 -15.29
N THR A 17 14.20 21.67 -15.68
CA THR A 17 13.08 22.36 -15.01
C THR A 17 11.76 21.64 -15.30
N VAL A 18 11.16 21.05 -14.26
CA VAL A 18 9.81 20.49 -14.32
C VAL A 18 8.80 21.64 -14.20
N LYS A 19 7.82 21.69 -15.12
CA LYS A 19 6.73 22.68 -15.08
C LYS A 19 5.38 21.96 -15.08
N PRO A 20 4.41 22.40 -14.27
CA PRO A 20 3.05 21.90 -14.36
C PRO A 20 2.44 22.28 -15.72
N ILE A 21 1.54 21.45 -16.24
CA ILE A 21 0.77 21.73 -17.46
C ILE A 21 -0.52 22.46 -17.04
N PRO A 22 -0.62 23.80 -17.22
CA PRO A 22 -1.80 24.55 -16.80
C PRO A 22 -3.02 24.13 -17.63
N GLY A 23 -4.16 23.95 -16.95
CA GLY A 23 -5.44 23.62 -17.59
C GLY A 23 -5.64 22.13 -17.94
N CYS A 24 -4.71 21.25 -17.58
CA CYS A 24 -4.88 19.81 -17.78
C CYS A 24 -5.27 19.12 -16.46
N ALA A 25 -6.53 18.69 -16.35
CA ALA A 25 -6.99 17.80 -15.28
C ALA A 25 -7.04 16.37 -15.83
N LEU A 26 -6.15 15.50 -15.33
CA LEU A 26 -6.15 14.08 -15.68
C LEU A 26 -7.00 13.32 -14.68
N HIS A 27 -8.13 12.77 -15.12
CA HIS A 27 -8.93 11.86 -14.30
C HIS A 27 -8.20 10.52 -14.16
N HIS A 28 -7.71 10.24 -12.96
CA HIS A 28 -7.03 8.98 -12.65
C HIS A 28 -7.93 8.08 -11.80
N TYR A 29 -8.31 6.95 -12.36
CA TYR A 29 -8.99 5.88 -11.64
C TYR A 29 -7.94 4.83 -11.25
N SER A 30 -7.83 4.56 -9.95
CA SER A 30 -6.81 3.62 -9.45
C SER A 30 -7.04 2.18 -9.92
N TYR A 31 -8.30 1.80 -10.15
CA TYR A 31 -8.73 0.45 -10.52
C TYR A 31 -10.00 0.53 -11.38
N ALA A 32 -10.15 -0.37 -12.35
CA ALA A 32 -11.36 -0.49 -13.16
C ALA A 32 -12.41 -1.40 -12.51
N ASN A 33 -11.99 -2.37 -11.68
CA ASN A 33 -12.87 -3.31 -10.98
C ASN A 33 -12.18 -3.93 -9.74
N TYR A 34 -12.93 -4.69 -8.95
CA TYR A 34 -12.41 -5.34 -7.73
C TYR A 34 -11.35 -6.42 -7.99
N GLY A 35 -11.39 -7.10 -9.14
CA GLY A 35 -10.34 -8.07 -9.51
C GLY A 35 -8.99 -7.38 -9.66
N GLU A 36 -8.95 -6.29 -10.42
CA GLU A 36 -7.74 -5.48 -10.60
C GLU A 36 -7.25 -4.88 -9.27
N LEU A 37 -8.18 -4.49 -8.39
CA LEU A 37 -7.85 -4.02 -7.04
C LEU A 37 -7.12 -5.10 -6.24
N LEU A 38 -7.60 -6.35 -6.27
CA LEU A 38 -6.97 -7.46 -5.55
C LEU A 38 -5.61 -7.84 -6.14
N ASP A 39 -5.49 -7.85 -7.46
CA ASP A 39 -4.22 -8.15 -8.14
C ASP A 39 -3.15 -7.10 -7.81
N LYS A 40 -3.51 -5.81 -7.89
CA LYS A 40 -2.62 -4.72 -7.49
C LYS A 40 -2.31 -4.77 -5.99
N MET A 41 -3.30 -5.07 -5.14
CA MET A 41 -3.07 -5.23 -3.70
C MET A 41 -2.04 -6.33 -3.44
N ARG A 42 -2.15 -7.49 -4.10
CA ARG A 42 -1.19 -8.58 -3.99
C ARG A 42 0.21 -8.15 -4.43
N LEU A 43 0.33 -7.49 -5.58
CA LEU A 43 1.60 -7.00 -6.12
C LEU A 43 2.26 -6.01 -5.13
N TYR A 44 1.53 -4.96 -4.74
CA TYR A 44 2.07 -3.93 -3.86
C TYR A 44 2.35 -4.45 -2.45
N ALA A 45 1.52 -5.34 -1.90
CA ALA A 45 1.78 -5.96 -0.62
C ALA A 45 3.08 -6.76 -0.64
N THR A 46 3.32 -7.53 -1.70
CA THR A 46 4.56 -8.30 -1.91
C THR A 46 5.78 -7.40 -1.99
N LEU A 47 5.76 -6.37 -2.84
CA LEU A 47 6.90 -5.44 -2.98
C LEU A 47 7.19 -4.69 -1.67
N ASN A 48 6.14 -4.24 -0.98
CA ASN A 48 6.28 -3.61 0.33
C ASN A 48 6.82 -4.58 1.39
N ALA A 49 6.40 -5.84 1.37
CA ALA A 49 6.88 -6.87 2.28
C ALA A 49 8.37 -7.13 2.09
N GLN A 50 8.83 -7.22 0.84
CA GLN A 50 10.24 -7.32 0.49
C GLN A 50 11.04 -6.13 1.02
N GLN A 51 10.56 -4.90 0.84
CA GLN A 51 11.21 -3.72 1.42
C GLN A 51 11.27 -3.76 2.96
N VAL A 52 10.20 -4.21 3.63
CA VAL A 52 10.17 -4.33 5.10
C VAL A 52 11.17 -5.37 5.58
N HIS A 53 11.26 -6.49 4.87
CA HIS A 53 12.20 -7.58 5.14
C HIS A 53 13.66 -7.15 4.92
N GLN A 54 13.97 -6.54 3.77
CA GLN A 54 15.30 -6.02 3.43
C GLN A 54 15.80 -4.95 4.41
N ARG A 55 14.90 -4.15 4.99
CA ARG A 55 15.24 -3.16 6.03
C ARG A 55 15.59 -3.78 7.39
N GLY A 56 15.52 -5.11 7.53
CA GLY A 56 15.89 -5.82 8.75
C GLY A 56 14.98 -5.51 9.95
N LYS A 57 13.74 -5.08 9.71
CA LYS A 57 12.82 -4.78 10.82
C LYS A 57 12.46 -6.06 11.57
N VAL A 58 12.45 -5.98 12.90
CA VAL A 58 12.01 -7.10 13.75
C VAL A 58 10.51 -7.32 13.57
N LEU A 59 10.15 -8.27 12.72
CA LEU A 59 8.77 -8.68 12.50
C LEU A 59 8.31 -9.60 13.63
N ARG A 60 7.09 -9.41 14.13
CA ARG A 60 6.44 -10.24 15.17
C ARG A 60 5.09 -10.75 14.68
N GLY A 61 4.68 -11.94 15.14
CA GLY A 61 3.47 -12.61 14.64
C GLY A 61 2.16 -11.82 14.79
N TYR A 62 2.07 -10.89 15.74
CA TYR A 62 0.89 -10.03 15.93
C TYR A 62 0.87 -8.77 15.05
N MET A 63 1.97 -8.45 14.36
CA MET A 63 2.07 -7.25 13.53
C MET A 63 1.01 -7.16 12.42
N PRO A 64 0.69 -8.23 11.67
CA PRO A 64 -0.34 -8.17 10.64
C PRO A 64 -1.69 -7.71 11.19
N MET A 65 -2.15 -8.32 12.28
CA MET A 65 -3.45 -7.99 12.88
C MET A 65 -3.46 -6.58 13.47
N THR A 66 -2.41 -6.20 14.21
CA THR A 66 -2.34 -4.87 14.84
C THR A 66 -2.27 -3.74 13.80
N HIS A 67 -1.51 -3.92 12.72
CA HIS A 67 -1.44 -2.93 11.64
C HIS A 67 -2.74 -2.88 10.82
N ALA A 68 -3.40 -4.01 10.58
CA ALA A 68 -4.70 -4.04 9.89
C ALA A 68 -5.78 -3.31 10.69
N LEU A 69 -5.89 -3.60 11.99
CA LEU A 69 -6.83 -2.91 12.89
C LEU A 69 -6.53 -1.42 12.95
N ALA A 70 -5.26 -1.03 13.12
CA ALA A 70 -4.87 0.37 13.11
C ALA A 70 -5.17 1.06 11.77
N ALA A 71 -5.07 0.37 10.64
CA ALA A 71 -5.43 0.92 9.33
C ALA A 71 -6.96 1.11 9.20
N PHE A 72 -7.74 0.11 9.61
CA PHE A 72 -9.20 0.19 9.60
C PHE A 72 -9.71 1.33 10.49
N TRP A 73 -9.26 1.39 11.75
CA TRP A 73 -9.70 2.43 12.69
C TRP A 73 -9.38 3.84 12.19
N ARG A 74 -8.19 4.02 11.61
CA ARG A 74 -7.79 5.29 11.00
C ARG A 74 -8.65 5.66 9.80
N GLY A 75 -8.91 4.71 8.91
CA GLY A 75 -9.72 4.93 7.71
C GLY A 75 -11.19 5.17 8.01
N TYR A 76 -11.75 4.41 8.95
CA TYR A 76 -13.18 4.42 9.22
C TYR A 76 -13.58 5.52 10.20
N PHE A 77 -12.87 5.65 11.34
CA PHE A 77 -13.26 6.59 12.39
C PHE A 77 -12.53 7.94 12.28
N TRP A 78 -11.20 7.96 12.15
CA TRP A 78 -10.47 9.25 12.09
C TRP A 78 -10.65 10.00 10.78
N ARG A 79 -10.75 9.29 9.66
CA ARG A 79 -11.07 9.91 8.36
C ARG A 79 -12.57 10.04 8.12
N LEU A 80 -13.40 9.73 9.13
CA LEU A 80 -14.85 9.82 9.06
C LEU A 80 -15.44 9.01 7.89
N GLY A 81 -14.79 7.92 7.48
CA GLY A 81 -15.26 7.09 6.35
C GLY A 81 -16.66 6.49 6.58
N PHE A 82 -17.14 6.43 7.82
CA PHE A 82 -18.54 6.09 8.08
C PHE A 82 -19.54 7.11 7.51
N LEU A 83 -19.14 8.36 7.27
CA LEU A 83 -19.98 9.38 6.62
C LEU A 83 -20.19 9.07 5.13
N ASP A 84 -19.25 8.37 4.50
CA ASP A 84 -19.33 7.92 3.11
C ASP A 84 -20.14 6.61 2.97
N GLY A 85 -20.71 6.09 4.07
CA GLY A 85 -21.54 4.90 4.08
C GLY A 85 -20.80 3.62 3.68
N VAL A 86 -21.35 2.90 2.70
CA VAL A 86 -20.81 1.60 2.24
C VAL A 86 -19.47 1.75 1.53
N GLU A 87 -19.29 2.83 0.76
CA GLU A 87 -18.04 3.09 0.03
C GLU A 87 -16.88 3.35 1.00
N GLY A 88 -17.10 4.17 2.02
CA GLY A 88 -16.09 4.41 3.05
C GLY A 88 -15.77 3.16 3.87
N ALA A 89 -16.75 2.29 4.12
CA ALA A 89 -16.50 0.98 4.71
C ALA A 89 -15.64 0.09 3.79
N ALA A 90 -15.94 0.05 2.48
CA ALA A 90 -15.17 -0.72 1.49
C ALA A 90 -13.71 -0.24 1.41
N ILE A 91 -13.49 1.08 1.41
CA ILE A 91 -12.15 1.68 1.41
C ILE A 91 -11.39 1.32 2.70
N ALA A 92 -12.05 1.42 3.86
CA ALA A 92 -11.42 1.07 5.13
C ALA A 92 -11.03 -0.41 5.19
N TRP A 93 -11.90 -1.31 4.72
CA TRP A 93 -11.64 -2.75 4.67
C TRP A 93 -10.53 -3.13 3.70
N THR A 94 -10.56 -2.60 2.47
CA THR A 94 -9.51 -2.87 1.47
C THR A 94 -8.15 -2.34 1.92
N THR A 95 -8.12 -1.17 2.58
CA THR A 95 -6.89 -0.63 3.17
C THR A 95 -6.36 -1.51 4.31
N ALA A 96 -7.25 -2.00 5.19
CA ALA A 96 -6.89 -2.89 6.28
C ALA A 96 -6.36 -4.24 5.77
N LEU A 97 -6.99 -4.79 4.73
CA LEU A 97 -6.56 -6.02 4.08
C LEU A 97 -5.17 -5.86 3.44
N GLY A 98 -4.93 -4.76 2.73
CA GLY A 98 -3.60 -4.47 2.16
C GLY A 98 -2.52 -4.35 3.24
N ALA A 99 -2.83 -3.71 4.38
CA ALA A 99 -1.93 -3.64 5.53
C ALA A 99 -1.67 -5.02 6.14
N PHE A 100 -2.71 -5.85 6.31
CA PHE A 100 -2.56 -7.21 6.79
C PHE A 100 -1.62 -8.03 5.89
N MET A 101 -1.91 -8.07 4.58
CA MET A 101 -1.16 -8.85 3.61
C MET A 101 0.31 -8.44 3.54
N LYS A 102 0.60 -7.13 3.59
CA LYS A 102 1.98 -6.62 3.63
C LYS A 102 2.80 -7.23 4.77
N TYR A 103 2.25 -7.28 5.99
CA TYR A 103 2.99 -7.80 7.15
C TYR A 103 2.92 -9.32 7.25
N ALA A 104 1.87 -9.97 6.74
CA ALA A 104 1.78 -11.42 6.67
C ALA A 104 2.85 -12.00 5.73
N ILE A 105 2.95 -11.47 4.50
CA ILE A 105 3.99 -11.86 3.54
C ILE A 105 5.39 -11.57 4.09
N ALA A 106 5.57 -10.45 4.80
CA ALA A 106 6.86 -10.15 5.40
C ALA A 106 7.27 -11.17 6.48
N LEU A 107 6.30 -11.70 7.25
CA LEU A 107 6.57 -12.79 8.21
C LEU A 107 6.93 -14.09 7.50
N GLU A 108 6.23 -14.42 6.41
CA GLU A 108 6.54 -15.60 5.58
C GLU A 108 7.97 -15.53 5.03
N LEU A 109 8.38 -14.37 4.49
CA LEU A 109 9.76 -14.15 4.00
C LEU A 109 10.80 -14.33 5.11
N ARG A 110 10.54 -13.81 6.31
CA ARG A 110 11.42 -13.99 7.48
C ARG A 110 11.57 -15.46 7.89
N ASP A 111 10.47 -16.22 7.83
CA ASP A 111 10.48 -17.62 8.26
C ASP A 111 11.14 -18.52 7.22
N CYS A 112 11.05 -18.19 5.93
CA CYS A 112 11.79 -18.84 4.85
C CYS A 112 13.32 -18.65 5.01
N ASP A 113 13.78 -17.44 5.34
CA ASP A 113 15.20 -17.15 5.57
C ASP A 113 15.79 -17.82 6.83
N ARG A 114 14.95 -18.31 7.74
CA ARG A 114 15.37 -19.03 8.96
C ARG A 114 15.51 -20.54 8.77
N GLN A 115 14.97 -21.10 7.69
CA GLN A 115 15.06 -22.51 7.34
C GLN A 115 16.33 -22.80 6.53
#